data_AF-A0A7S2J106-F1
#
_entry.id   AF-A0A7S2J106-F1
#
_cell.length_a   1.000
_cell.length_b   1.000
_cell.length_c   1.000
_cell.angle_alpha   90.00
_cell.angle_beta   90.00
_cell.angle_gamma   90.00
#
_symmetry.space_group_name_H-M   'P 1'
#
loop_
_entity.id
_entity.type
_entity.pdbx_description
1 polymer ?
#
loop_
_entity_poly.entity_id
_entity_poly.type
_entity_poly.pdbx_seq_one_letter_code
_entity_poly.pdbx_strand_id
1 'polypeptide(L)'
;AVAACLPTHPVAGYKPGRVDETGGDGVLIVVDEETGEQFRVPQAEAQSVDPACLTGVDDLLSLGDFNEAALLHNIRVRYAEDKIYTGIGSPILISVNPYRHLEGLYSVERQRLYRMSARAPGEPGGPPVHLYSVADA
;
A
#
# COMPACT_ATOMS: atom_id res chain seq x y z
N ALA A 1 -4.35 -4.75 -18.08
CA ALA A 1 -3.86 -6.08 -17.67
C ALA A 1 -4.16 -6.23 -16.19
N VAL A 2 -4.69 -7.38 -15.75
CA VAL A 2 -4.99 -7.61 -14.34
C VAL A 2 -3.66 -7.79 -13.60
N ALA A 3 -3.42 -7.00 -12.55
CA ALA A 3 -2.27 -7.20 -11.68
C ALA A 3 -2.60 -8.35 -10.72
N ALA A 4 -1.77 -9.38 -10.70
CA ALA A 4 -1.89 -10.48 -9.75
C ALA A 4 -0.70 -10.45 -8.80
N CYS A 5 -0.93 -10.77 -7.53
CA CYS A 5 0.14 -10.87 -6.56
C CYS A 5 0.76 -12.26 -6.54
N LEU A 6 2.09 -12.31 -6.47
CA LEU A 6 2.90 -13.49 -6.18
C LEU A 6 2.91 -13.73 -4.66
N PRO A 7 2.27 -14.78 -4.11
CA PRO A 7 2.21 -14.99 -2.66
C PRO A 7 3.50 -15.55 -2.05
N THR A 8 4.40 -16.10 -2.86
CA THR A 8 5.63 -16.80 -2.43
C THR A 8 6.89 -16.22 -3.05
N HIS A 9 6.93 -14.90 -3.30
CA HIS A 9 8.13 -14.24 -3.78
C HIS A 9 9.27 -14.37 -2.73
N PRO A 10 10.47 -14.84 -3.10
CA PRO A 10 11.52 -15.20 -2.13
C PRO A 10 11.99 -14.05 -1.23
N VAL A 11 12.00 -12.82 -1.76
CA VAL A 11 12.40 -11.61 -1.02
C VAL A 11 11.20 -10.85 -0.46
N ALA A 12 10.16 -10.65 -1.27
CA ALA A 12 9.03 -9.79 -0.95
C ALA A 12 7.84 -10.54 -0.31
N GLY A 13 7.79 -11.88 -0.25
CA GLY A 13 6.56 -12.58 0.12
C GLY A 13 5.46 -12.30 -0.91
N TYR A 14 4.75 -11.17 -0.78
CA TYR A 14 3.82 -10.61 -1.76
C TYR A 14 4.47 -9.58 -2.69
N LYS A 15 4.42 -9.80 -4.01
CA LYS A 15 4.82 -8.81 -5.03
C LYS A 15 3.80 -8.77 -6.18
N PRO A 16 3.26 -7.59 -6.56
CA PRO A 16 2.39 -7.50 -7.72
C PRO A 16 3.19 -7.74 -9.01
N GLY A 17 2.55 -8.38 -9.97
CA GLY A 17 3.09 -8.59 -11.30
C GLY A 17 2.00 -8.62 -12.35
N ARG A 18 2.41 -8.58 -13.62
CA ARG A 18 1.48 -8.64 -14.75
C ARG A 18 1.18 -10.09 -15.08
N VAL A 19 -0.09 -10.44 -15.19
CA VAL A 19 -0.50 -11.74 -15.73
C VAL A 19 -0.30 -11.73 -17.24
N ASP A 20 0.58 -12.59 -17.76
CA ASP A 20 0.91 -12.67 -19.20
C ASP A 20 0.07 -13.76 -19.89
N GLU A 21 0.05 -14.98 -19.34
CA GLU A 21 -0.72 -16.10 -19.90
C GLU A 21 -1.26 -17.03 -18.80
N THR A 22 -2.44 -17.62 -19.06
CA THR A 22 -2.96 -18.76 -18.29
C THR A 22 -2.29 -20.02 -18.84
N GLY A 23 -1.32 -20.56 -18.11
CA GLY A 23 -0.83 -21.91 -18.37
C GLY A 23 -2.02 -22.89 -18.28
N GLY A 24 -2.06 -23.87 -19.19
CA GLY A 24 -3.01 -24.98 -19.05
C GLY A 24 -2.96 -25.56 -17.63
N ASP A 25 -4.09 -26.07 -17.15
CA ASP A 25 -4.28 -26.64 -15.82
C ASP A 25 -4.34 -25.65 -14.63
N GLY A 26 -4.87 -24.44 -14.85
CA GLY A 26 -5.21 -23.52 -13.75
C GLY A 26 -4.00 -22.83 -13.11
N VAL A 27 -2.93 -22.65 -13.87
CA VAL A 27 -1.71 -21.94 -13.46
C VAL A 27 -1.63 -20.62 -14.21
N LEU A 28 -1.31 -19.54 -13.50
CA LEU A 28 -1.05 -18.22 -14.07
C LEU A 28 0.45 -17.99 -14.17
N ILE A 29 0.91 -17.45 -15.30
CA ILE A 29 2.26 -16.92 -15.45
C ILE A 29 2.21 -15.44 -15.11
N VAL A 30 2.84 -15.08 -14.00
CA VAL A 30 2.93 -13.71 -13.51
C VAL A 30 4.36 -13.23 -13.69
N VAL A 31 4.51 -12.11 -14.39
CA VAL A 31 5.80 -11.47 -14.67
C VAL A 31 6.01 -10.36 -13.65
N ASP A 32 7.14 -10.41 -12.95
CA ASP A 32 7.62 -9.28 -12.16
C ASP A 32 8.10 -8.17 -13.13
N GLU A 33 7.44 -7.01 -13.12
CA GLU A 33 7.75 -5.93 -14.06
C GLU A 33 9.10 -5.24 -13.78
N GLU A 34 9.63 -5.35 -12.56
CA GLU A 34 10.92 -4.76 -12.22
C GLU A 34 12.10 -5.63 -12.66
N THR A 35 11.98 -6.96 -12.50
CA THR A 35 13.07 -7.91 -12.79
C THR A 35 12.92 -8.62 -14.13
N GLY A 36 11.71 -8.66 -14.68
CA GLY A 36 11.36 -9.47 -15.84
C GLY A 36 11.24 -10.97 -15.55
N GLU A 37 11.37 -11.39 -14.29
CA GLU A 37 11.27 -12.80 -13.91
C GLU A 37 9.83 -13.31 -14.01
N GLN A 38 9.69 -14.54 -14.49
CA GLN A 38 8.40 -15.22 -14.64
C GLN A 38 8.19 -16.21 -13.52
N PHE A 39 7.02 -16.12 -12.88
CA PHE A 39 6.61 -17.02 -11.82
C PHE A 39 5.35 -17.77 -12.23
N ARG A 40 5.31 -19.06 -11.91
CA ARG A 40 4.12 -19.90 -12.07
C ARG A 40 3.36 -19.93 -10.75
N VAL A 41 2.15 -19.38 -10.76
CA VAL A 41 1.31 -19.28 -9.56
C VAL A 41 0.00 -20.04 -9.81
N PRO A 42 -0.43 -20.95 -8.93
CA PRO A 42 -1.75 -21.54 -9.01
C PRO A 42 -2.84 -20.45 -8.99
N GLN A 43 -3.83 -20.53 -9.88
CA GLN A 43 -4.89 -19.52 -9.94
C GLN A 43 -5.64 -19.35 -8.60
N ALA A 44 -5.74 -20.42 -7.81
CA ALA A 44 -6.37 -20.40 -6.48
C ALA A 44 -5.58 -19.57 -5.44
N GLU A 45 -4.27 -19.39 -5.64
CA GLU A 45 -3.40 -18.63 -4.73
C GLU A 45 -3.14 -17.20 -5.23
N ALA A 46 -3.43 -16.93 -6.51
CA ALA A 46 -3.28 -15.62 -7.11
C ALA A 46 -4.31 -14.64 -6.55
N GLN A 47 -3.83 -13.58 -5.90
CA GLN A 47 -4.69 -12.51 -5.40
C GLN A 47 -4.76 -11.37 -6.43
N SER A 48 -5.97 -10.92 -6.76
CA SER A 48 -6.19 -9.70 -7.56
C SER A 48 -5.68 -8.49 -6.80
N VAL A 49 -4.97 -7.58 -7.46
CA VAL A 49 -4.51 -6.33 -6.85
C VAL A 49 -5.06 -5.15 -7.63
N ASP A 50 -5.65 -4.19 -6.91
CA ASP A 50 -6.08 -2.93 -7.48
C ASP A 50 -4.86 -2.13 -8.00
N PRO A 51 -4.88 -1.61 -9.24
CA PRO A 51 -3.79 -0.79 -9.77
C PRO A 51 -3.41 0.41 -8.91
N ALA A 52 -4.34 1.00 -8.14
CA ALA A 52 -4.06 2.10 -7.23
C ALA A 52 -3.09 1.70 -6.11
N CYS A 53 -3.04 0.40 -5.76
CA CYS A 53 -2.08 -0.11 -4.79
C CYS A 53 -0.63 0.02 -5.26
N LEU A 54 -0.37 0.05 -6.58
CA LEU A 54 0.97 0.15 -7.15
C LEU A 54 1.63 1.50 -6.88
N THR A 55 0.83 2.57 -6.75
CA THR A 55 1.32 3.92 -6.44
C THR A 55 1.28 4.24 -4.95
N GLY A 56 0.68 3.36 -4.14
CA GLY A 56 0.43 3.61 -2.73
C GLY A 56 -0.77 4.53 -2.48
N VAL A 57 -1.69 4.11 -1.61
CA VAL A 57 -2.86 4.88 -1.16
C VAL A 57 -2.75 5.24 0.31
N ASP A 58 -3.28 6.41 0.66
CA ASP A 58 -3.31 6.89 2.05
C ASP A 58 -4.27 6.08 2.94
N ASP A 59 -5.42 5.67 2.38
CA ASP A 59 -6.41 4.81 3.03
C ASP A 59 -6.60 3.52 2.23
N LEU A 60 -6.36 2.38 2.87
CA LEU A 60 -6.52 1.06 2.23
C LEU A 60 -7.97 0.69 1.91
N LEU A 61 -8.96 1.31 2.56
CA LEU A 61 -10.37 1.12 2.19
C LEU A 61 -10.75 1.85 0.89
N SER A 62 -9.86 2.66 0.33
CA SER A 62 -10.06 3.24 -1.00
C SER A 62 -9.80 2.25 -2.15
N LEU A 63 -9.16 1.12 -1.86
CA LEU A 63 -8.89 0.07 -2.84
C LEU A 63 -10.16 -0.74 -3.12
N GLY A 64 -10.41 -1.08 -4.38
CA GLY A 64 -11.53 -1.95 -4.75
C GLY A 64 -11.36 -3.37 -4.22
N ASP A 65 -10.13 -3.90 -4.32
CA ASP A 65 -9.74 -5.22 -3.79
C ASP A 65 -8.78 -5.04 -2.61
N PHE A 66 -9.29 -5.27 -1.38
CA PHE A 66 -8.48 -5.26 -0.17
C PHE A 66 -8.12 -6.69 0.25
N ASN A 67 -6.83 -7.02 0.17
CA ASN A 67 -6.27 -8.29 0.61
C ASN A 67 -4.87 -8.11 1.22
N GLU A 68 -4.32 -9.18 1.79
CA GLU A 68 -3.00 -9.15 2.45
C GLU A 68 -1.88 -8.74 1.49
N ALA A 69 -1.96 -9.15 0.23
CA ALA A 69 -1.04 -8.75 -0.82
C ALA A 69 -1.04 -7.22 -1.04
N ALA A 70 -2.22 -6.63 -1.20
CA ALA A 70 -2.40 -5.20 -1.40
C ALA A 70 -1.95 -4.42 -0.15
N LEU A 71 -2.33 -4.86 1.05
CA LEU A 71 -1.87 -4.27 2.31
C LEU A 71 -0.34 -4.22 2.38
N LEU A 72 0.33 -5.35 2.17
CA LEU A 72 1.78 -5.44 2.33
C LEU A 72 2.51 -4.64 1.25
N HIS A 73 2.03 -4.67 0.01
CA HIS A 73 2.61 -3.89 -1.08
C HIS A 73 2.44 -2.39 -0.84
N ASN A 74 1.23 -1.95 -0.47
CA ASN A 74 0.95 -0.55 -0.18
C ASN A 74 1.88 0.02 0.90
N ILE A 75 2.06 -0.71 2.00
CA ILE A 75 2.97 -0.32 3.08
C ILE A 75 4.41 -0.17 2.56
N ARG A 76 4.88 -1.06 1.70
CA ARG A 76 6.24 -0.99 1.14
C ARG A 76 6.45 0.21 0.24
N VAL A 77 5.52 0.45 -0.69
CA VAL A 77 5.57 1.60 -1.60
C VAL A 77 5.61 2.89 -0.78
N ARG A 78 4.72 3.02 0.20
CA ARG A 78 4.67 4.21 1.08
C ARG A 78 5.92 4.37 1.94
N TYR A 79 6.43 3.27 2.50
CA TYR A 79 7.65 3.29 3.31
C TYR A 79 8.87 3.73 2.50
N ALA A 80 8.96 3.32 1.22
CA ALA A 80 10.01 3.78 0.31
C ALA A 80 9.95 5.30 0.05
N GLU A 81 8.77 5.91 0.20
CA GLU A 81 8.53 7.36 0.07
C GLU A 81 8.53 8.12 1.41
N ASP A 82 9.09 7.54 2.49
CA ASP A 82 9.09 8.13 3.85
C ASP A 82 7.68 8.34 4.45
N LYS A 83 6.64 7.71 3.90
CA LYS A 83 5.27 7.76 4.41
C LYS A 83 5.03 6.58 5.35
N ILE A 84 5.27 6.79 6.64
CA ILE A 84 5.19 5.73 7.66
C ILE A 84 3.80 5.47 8.24
N TYR A 85 2.82 6.29 7.87
CA TYR A 85 1.44 6.22 8.33
C TYR A 85 0.50 5.87 7.18
N THR A 86 -0.37 4.90 7.41
CA THR A 86 -1.36 4.42 6.45
C THR A 86 -2.68 4.16 7.17
N GLY A 87 -3.77 4.71 6.67
CA GLY A 87 -5.11 4.51 7.24
C GLY A 87 -5.74 3.20 6.74
N ILE A 88 -6.61 2.64 7.58
CA ILE A 88 -7.59 1.62 7.19
C ILE A 88 -8.95 2.12 7.67
N GLY A 89 -9.55 2.99 6.88
CA GLY A 89 -10.73 3.75 7.27
C GLY A 89 -10.51 4.55 8.56
N SER A 90 -11.62 4.81 9.26
CA SER A 90 -11.62 5.34 10.60
C SER A 90 -12.16 4.28 11.56
N PRO A 91 -11.43 3.86 12.62
CA PRO A 91 -10.32 4.58 13.27
C PRO A 91 -8.93 3.91 13.11
N ILE A 92 -8.74 2.92 12.23
CA ILE A 92 -7.51 2.11 12.24
C ILE A 92 -6.36 2.85 11.54
N LEU A 93 -5.24 3.01 12.24
CA LEU A 93 -4.00 3.60 11.72
C LEU A 93 -2.85 2.59 11.83
N ILE A 94 -2.18 2.33 10.72
CA ILE A 94 -0.93 1.57 10.67
C ILE A 94 0.24 2.54 10.78
N SER A 95 1.18 2.23 11.66
CA SER A 95 2.45 2.93 11.81
C SER A 95 3.62 1.97 11.65
N VAL A 96 4.57 2.31 10.78
CA VAL A 96 5.81 1.55 10.56
C VAL A 96 7.00 2.36 11.07
N ASN A 97 7.77 1.81 12.01
CA ASN A 97 8.91 2.52 12.56
C ASN A 97 10.04 2.66 11.50
N PRO A 98 10.44 3.89 11.11
CA PRO A 98 11.49 4.10 10.13
C PRO A 98 12.91 3.88 10.67
N TYR A 99 13.09 3.78 11.99
CA TYR A 99 14.39 3.75 12.68
C TYR A 99 15.34 4.90 12.31
N ARG A 100 14.80 5.97 11.71
CA ARG A 100 15.48 7.21 11.35
C ARG A 100 14.59 8.40 11.64
N HIS A 101 15.19 9.56 11.80
CA HIS A 101 14.44 10.80 11.92
C HIS A 101 13.91 11.22 10.54
N LEU A 102 12.61 11.53 10.47
CA LEU A 102 11.96 12.08 9.28
C LEU A 102 11.73 13.58 9.50
N GLU A 103 12.42 14.42 8.73
CA GLU A 103 12.36 15.87 8.89
C GLU A 103 10.94 16.41 8.68
N GLY A 104 10.50 17.33 9.54
CA GLY A 104 9.18 17.95 9.44
C GLY A 104 8.00 17.02 9.74
N LEU A 105 8.21 15.77 10.16
CA LEU A 105 7.12 14.85 10.49
C LEU A 105 6.39 15.28 11.78
N TYR A 106 7.14 15.63 12.83
CA TYR A 106 6.58 16.06 14.13
C TYR A 106 6.77 17.55 14.41
N SER A 107 6.87 18.39 13.38
CA SER A 107 7.09 19.82 13.58
C SER A 107 5.84 20.52 14.16
N VAL A 108 6.05 21.70 14.74
CA VAL A 108 4.96 22.53 15.28
C VAL A 108 4.02 22.98 14.14
N GLU A 109 4.56 23.26 12.97
CA GLU A 109 3.79 23.57 11.76
C GLU A 109 2.89 22.40 11.37
N ARG A 110 3.43 21.17 11.38
CA ARG A 110 2.64 19.96 11.11
C ARG A 110 1.51 19.81 12.13
N GLN A 111 1.79 19.98 13.42
CA GLN A 111 0.76 19.89 14.46
C GLN A 111 -0.35 20.93 14.27
N ARG A 112 0.00 22.18 13.92
CA ARG A 112 -0.97 23.25 13.65
C ARG A 112 -1.83 22.93 12.42
N LEU A 113 -1.26 22.33 11.39
CA LEU A 113 -2.01 21.91 10.19
C LEU A 113 -3.17 20.98 10.55
N TYR A 114 -2.97 19.97 11.40
CA TYR A 114 -4.05 19.06 11.81
C TYR A 114 -5.11 19.77 12.63
N ARG A 115 -4.72 20.60 13.60
CA ARG A 115 -5.66 21.35 14.45
C ARG A 115 -6.53 22.34 13.67
N MET A 116 -6.00 22.90 12.59
CA MET A 116 -6.70 23.93 11.80
C MET A 116 -7.42 23.36 10.57
N SER A 117 -7.16 22.10 10.20
CA SER A 117 -7.78 21.51 9.03
C SER A 117 -9.24 21.18 9.31
N ALA A 118 -10.13 21.65 8.42
CA ALA A 118 -11.53 21.22 8.38
C ALA A 118 -11.73 19.96 7.51
N ARG A 119 -10.71 19.57 6.73
CA ARG A 119 -10.75 18.38 5.85
C ARG A 119 -10.18 17.17 6.56
N ALA A 120 -10.68 16.00 6.18
CA ALA A 120 -10.20 14.76 6.76
C ALA A 120 -8.77 14.43 6.28
N PRO A 121 -7.98 13.69 7.07
CA PRO A 121 -6.66 13.22 6.67
C PRO A 121 -6.74 12.31 5.44
N GLY A 122 -5.80 12.47 4.50
CA GLY A 122 -5.73 11.66 3.27
C GLY A 122 -6.72 12.08 2.17
N GLU A 123 -7.62 13.04 2.43
CA GLU A 123 -8.49 13.60 1.38
C GLU A 123 -7.73 14.61 0.51
N PRO A 124 -8.13 14.79 -0.76
CA PRO A 124 -7.55 15.82 -1.62
C PRO A 124 -7.61 17.21 -0.97
N GLY A 125 -6.44 17.83 -0.77
CA GLY A 125 -6.31 19.13 -0.12
C GLY A 125 -6.46 19.13 1.41
N GLY A 126 -6.62 17.96 2.04
CA GLY A 126 -6.51 17.76 3.48
C GLY A 126 -5.06 17.51 3.93
N PRO A 127 -4.84 17.36 5.24
CA PRO A 127 -3.54 16.94 5.76
C PRO A 127 -3.27 15.48 5.37
N PRO A 128 -2.00 15.04 5.34
CA PRO A 128 -1.70 13.63 5.11
C PRO A 128 -2.25 12.75 6.25
N VAL A 129 -2.15 11.42 6.12
CA VAL A 129 -2.48 10.53 7.23
C VAL A 129 -1.34 10.57 8.26
N HIS A 130 -1.67 10.71 9.55
CA HIS A 130 -0.68 10.85 10.62
C HIS A 130 -1.24 10.54 12.01
N LEU A 131 -0.39 10.26 12.99
CA LEU A 131 -0.80 10.06 14.38
C LEU A 131 -1.64 11.23 14.95
N TYR A 132 -1.34 12.46 14.53
CA TYR A 132 -2.06 13.66 14.96
C TYR A 132 -3.54 13.64 14.57
N SER A 133 -3.90 12.98 13.47
CA SER A 133 -5.31 12.86 13.11
C SER A 133 -6.10 11.94 14.02
N VAL A 134 -5.44 11.00 14.69
CA VAL A 134 -6.08 10.11 15.67
C VAL A 134 -6.12 10.78 17.05
N ALA A 135 -5.13 11.61 17.37
CA ALA A 135 -5.06 12.31 18.65
C ALA A 135 -6.05 13.48 18.78
N ASP A 136 -6.38 14.15 17.66
CA ASP A 136 -7.33 15.27 17.61
C ASP A 136 -8.78 14.82 17.28
N ALA A 137 -9.03 13.52 17.08
CA ALA A 137 -10.36 12.93 16.81
C ALA A 137 -11.15 12.67 18.11
#